data_AF-A0A3T1CG21-F1
#
_entry.id   AF-A0A3T1CG21-F1
#
_cell.length_a   1.000
_cell.length_b   1.000
_cell.length_c   1.000
_cell.angle_alpha   90.00
_cell.angle_beta   90.00
_cell.angle_gamma   90.00
#
_symmetry.space_group_name_H-M   'P 1'
#
loop_
_entity.id
_entity.type
_entity.pdbx_description
1 polymer ?
#
loop_
_entity_poly.entity_id
_entity_poly.type
_entity_poly.pdbx_seq_one_letter_code
_entity_poly.pdbx_strand_id
1 'polypeptide(L)'
;MGFAMVVNTIPRTFTGDSAAILRAIRNPDCNLAIWKRASPVGPVAMHELDFEELRCTCSPRTLASEVARALSRSEHDQPAWATPLIEDASDLAEYFSAITGCEEIQLRLAVVETDSCRKFHGDWVSTRLITTYSGPGTEWIDQPDAARYADGDEPRAINRLETGDVGLFKGRLATDHPAIHRSPPIAGTGAKRLLLVLDPAGEAQ
;
A
#
# COMPACT_ATOMS: atom_id res chain seq x y z
N MET A 1 3.08 15.56 42.87
CA MET A 1 1.93 16.02 42.08
C MET A 1 2.45 16.51 40.74
N GLY A 2 1.94 15.94 39.65
CA GLY A 2 2.35 16.24 38.28
C GLY A 2 1.86 15.13 37.36
N PHE A 3 0.55 15.07 37.14
CA PHE A 3 0.00 14.29 36.03
C PHE A 3 0.47 15.00 34.75
N ALA A 4 1.38 14.38 34.01
CA ALA A 4 1.63 14.79 32.64
C ALA A 4 0.30 14.64 31.88
N MET A 5 -0.25 15.75 31.38
CA MET A 5 -1.31 15.70 30.38
C MET A 5 -0.75 14.93 29.19
N VAL A 6 -1.19 13.69 28.99
CA VAL A 6 -1.02 13.01 27.71
C VAL A 6 -1.92 13.79 26.74
N VAL A 7 -1.30 14.69 25.98
CA VAL A 7 -2.00 15.34 24.86
C VAL A 7 -2.24 14.21 23.87
N ASN A 8 -3.49 13.71 23.81
CA ASN A 8 -3.86 12.65 22.89
C ASN A 8 -3.89 13.26 21.49
N THR A 9 -2.73 13.31 20.83
CA THR A 9 -2.59 13.83 19.46
C THR A 9 -3.33 12.90 18.52
N ILE A 10 -4.29 13.45 17.77
CA ILE A 10 -5.01 12.73 16.72
C ILE A 10 -3.99 12.39 15.63
N PRO A 11 -3.74 11.10 15.33
CA PRO A 11 -2.84 10.73 14.24
C PRO A 11 -3.28 11.33 12.92
N ARG A 12 -2.29 11.74 12.12
CA ARG A 12 -2.46 12.52 10.90
C ARG A 12 -1.90 11.78 9.70
N THR A 13 -2.52 12.08 8.57
CA THR A 13 -1.97 11.77 7.26
C THR A 13 -0.93 12.82 6.87
N PHE A 14 0.23 12.38 6.42
CA PHE A 14 1.29 13.24 5.87
C PHE A 14 1.43 12.97 4.38
N THR A 15 1.48 14.04 3.57
CA THR A 15 1.49 13.93 2.11
C THR A 15 2.63 14.77 1.54
N GLY A 16 3.32 14.26 0.53
CA GLY A 16 4.43 14.95 -0.14
C GLY A 16 4.67 14.41 -1.55
N ASP A 17 5.51 15.09 -2.32
CA ASP A 17 5.83 14.79 -3.72
C ASP A 17 7.15 14.02 -3.91
N SER A 18 7.81 13.68 -2.80
CA SER A 18 9.07 12.92 -2.76
C SER A 18 8.95 11.71 -1.85
N ALA A 19 9.64 10.62 -2.19
CA ALA A 19 9.74 9.40 -1.38
C ALA A 19 10.19 9.67 0.07
N ALA A 20 10.89 10.78 0.33
CA ALA A 20 11.28 11.20 1.67
C ALA A 20 10.10 11.35 2.64
N ILE A 21 8.88 11.64 2.14
CA ILE A 21 7.68 11.75 2.97
C ILE A 21 7.34 10.44 3.68
N LEU A 22 7.69 9.28 3.11
CA LEU A 22 7.38 7.97 3.69
C LEU A 22 8.05 7.78 5.07
N ARG A 23 9.17 8.47 5.33
CA ARG A 23 9.83 8.47 6.65
C ARG A 23 8.95 9.09 7.75
N ALA A 24 7.96 9.91 7.39
CA ALA A 24 7.01 10.48 8.35
C ALA A 24 6.29 9.39 9.16
N ILE A 25 6.16 8.16 8.64
CA ILE A 25 5.52 7.05 9.34
C ILE A 25 6.15 6.73 10.71
N ARG A 26 7.44 7.05 10.88
CA ARG A 26 8.16 6.89 12.15
C ARG A 26 7.70 7.86 13.24
N ASN A 27 7.06 8.97 12.86
CA ASN A 27 6.43 9.86 13.81
C ASN A 27 5.27 9.11 14.51
N PRO A 28 5.20 9.08 15.84
CA PRO A 28 4.05 8.51 16.57
C PRO A 28 2.70 9.06 16.09
N ASP A 29 2.66 10.34 15.71
CA ASP A 29 1.45 11.03 15.25
C ASP A 29 1.14 10.77 13.76
N CYS A 30 1.92 9.97 13.04
CA CYS A 30 1.65 9.61 11.64
C CYS A 30 1.07 8.20 11.58
N ASN A 31 -0.16 8.04 11.09
CA ASN A 31 -0.71 6.72 10.78
C ASN A 31 -0.64 6.40 9.27
N LEU A 32 -0.63 7.40 8.40
CA LEU A 32 -0.53 7.24 6.96
C LEU A 32 0.43 8.28 6.35
N ALA A 33 1.45 7.83 5.64
CA ALA A 33 2.30 8.69 4.80
C ALA A 33 2.02 8.42 3.32
N ILE A 34 1.79 9.47 2.52
CA ILE A 34 1.45 9.39 1.11
C ILE A 34 2.49 10.11 0.27
N TRP A 35 3.21 9.36 -0.55
CA TRP A 35 4.03 9.92 -1.62
C TRP A 35 3.19 10.04 -2.89
N LYS A 36 2.88 11.28 -3.25
CA LYS A 36 2.15 11.63 -4.47
C LYS A 36 3.06 11.62 -5.67
N ARG A 37 2.70 10.82 -6.68
CA ARG A 37 3.44 10.74 -7.94
C ARG A 37 2.58 10.12 -9.04
N ALA A 38 2.98 10.33 -10.28
CA ALA A 38 2.42 9.59 -11.40
C ALA A 38 2.86 8.11 -11.34
N SER A 39 2.01 7.22 -11.84
CA SER A 39 2.37 5.81 -11.99
C SER A 39 3.52 5.63 -13.00
N PRO A 40 4.59 4.90 -12.65
CA PRO A 40 5.73 4.70 -13.55
C PRO A 40 5.40 3.79 -14.75
N VAL A 41 4.31 3.03 -14.68
CA VAL A 41 3.96 2.04 -15.71
C VAL A 41 3.11 2.61 -16.85
N GLY A 42 2.71 3.88 -16.76
CA GLY A 42 1.82 4.52 -17.73
C GLY A 42 0.45 3.85 -17.86
N PRO A 43 -0.31 4.14 -18.92
CA PRO A 43 -1.56 3.46 -19.21
C PRO A 43 -1.31 1.99 -19.54
N VAL A 44 -1.95 1.08 -18.81
CA VAL A 44 -1.89 -0.37 -19.06
C VAL A 44 -3.24 -0.84 -19.56
N ALA A 45 -3.28 -1.57 -20.68
CA ALA A 45 -4.51 -2.14 -21.17
C ALA A 45 -4.92 -3.34 -20.29
N MET A 46 -6.20 -3.41 -19.91
CA MET A 46 -6.69 -4.40 -18.93
C MET A 46 -6.47 -5.86 -19.35
N HIS A 47 -6.41 -6.13 -20.65
CA HIS A 47 -6.15 -7.47 -21.20
C HIS A 47 -4.67 -7.87 -21.12
N GLU A 48 -3.76 -6.91 -20.90
CA GLU A 48 -2.34 -7.19 -20.70
C GLU A 48 -2.05 -7.60 -19.25
N LEU A 49 -2.95 -7.29 -18.31
CA LEU A 49 -2.90 -7.67 -16.90
C LEU A 49 -3.36 -9.12 -16.71
N ASP A 50 -2.53 -10.05 -17.18
CA ASP A 50 -2.79 -11.49 -17.17
C ASP A 50 -1.57 -12.26 -16.64
N PHE A 51 -1.42 -12.28 -15.33
CA PHE A 51 -0.38 -13.04 -14.63
C PHE A 51 -0.96 -13.58 -13.32
N GLU A 52 -0.42 -14.71 -12.86
CA GLU A 52 -0.81 -15.27 -11.57
C GLU A 52 -0.33 -14.38 -10.43
N GLU A 53 -1.19 -14.19 -9.42
CA GLU A 53 -0.83 -13.40 -8.23
C GLU A 53 0.49 -13.91 -7.62
N LEU A 54 1.50 -13.04 -7.60
CA LEU A 54 2.77 -13.33 -6.95
C LEU A 54 2.65 -13.04 -5.47
N ARG A 55 2.86 -14.08 -4.65
CA ARG A 55 3.14 -13.94 -3.22
C ARG A 55 4.42 -14.69 -2.87
N CYS A 56 5.37 -13.99 -2.28
CA CYS A 56 6.58 -14.61 -1.78
C CYS A 56 7.22 -13.78 -0.66
N THR A 57 8.06 -14.44 0.13
CA THR A 57 9.00 -13.76 1.01
C THR A 57 10.31 -13.57 0.26
N CYS A 58 10.84 -12.35 0.22
CA CYS A 58 12.09 -12.05 -0.45
C CYS A 58 12.85 -10.91 0.26
N SER A 59 14.13 -10.75 -0.05
CA SER A 59 14.89 -9.58 0.38
C SER A 59 14.70 -8.43 -0.64
N PRO A 60 14.95 -7.17 -0.26
CA PRO A 60 14.96 -6.05 -1.22
C PRO A 60 15.83 -6.34 -2.45
N ARG A 61 16.99 -6.97 -2.25
CA ARG A 61 17.95 -7.32 -3.31
C ARG A 61 17.43 -8.35 -4.31
N THR A 62 16.53 -9.25 -3.89
CA THR A 62 16.02 -10.34 -4.74
C THR A 62 14.62 -10.05 -5.30
N LEU A 63 13.95 -8.99 -4.82
CA LEU A 63 12.58 -8.67 -5.21
C LEU A 63 12.44 -8.45 -6.72
N ALA A 64 13.36 -7.72 -7.35
CA ALA A 64 13.34 -7.49 -8.80
C ALA A 64 13.32 -8.81 -9.59
N SER A 65 14.12 -9.81 -9.17
CA SER A 65 14.14 -11.12 -9.82
C SER A 65 12.87 -11.93 -9.60
N GLU A 66 12.24 -11.83 -8.43
CA GLU A 66 10.96 -12.51 -8.16
C GLU A 66 9.83 -11.92 -8.99
N VAL A 67 9.75 -10.58 -9.08
CA VAL A 67 8.77 -9.89 -9.92
C VAL A 67 9.01 -10.21 -11.39
N ALA A 68 10.25 -10.13 -11.87
CA ALA A 68 10.58 -10.47 -13.25
C ALA A 68 10.19 -11.91 -13.61
N ARG A 69 10.41 -12.87 -12.70
CA ARG A 69 10.01 -14.27 -12.87
C ARG A 69 8.49 -14.45 -12.89
N ALA A 70 7.74 -13.69 -12.10
CA ALA A 70 6.28 -13.76 -12.13
C ALA A 70 5.68 -13.12 -13.39
N LEU A 71 6.32 -12.08 -13.90
CA LEU A 71 5.90 -11.38 -15.11
C LEU A 71 6.47 -11.98 -16.39
N SER A 72 7.35 -12.98 -16.30
CA SER A 72 7.98 -13.58 -17.47
C SER A 72 6.93 -14.27 -18.33
N ARG A 73 6.66 -13.69 -19.50
CA ARG A 73 6.00 -14.35 -20.62
C ARG A 73 7.07 -14.91 -21.56
N SER A 74 6.66 -15.54 -22.67
CA SER A 74 7.61 -15.91 -23.72
C SER A 74 8.52 -14.72 -24.07
N GLU A 75 9.82 -14.95 -24.27
CA GLU A 75 10.88 -13.92 -24.38
C GLU A 75 10.65 -12.84 -25.47
N HIS A 76 9.64 -13.03 -26.33
CA HIS A 76 9.38 -12.20 -27.50
C HIS A 76 8.28 -11.15 -27.30
N ASP A 77 7.62 -11.06 -26.14
CA ASP A 77 6.47 -10.15 -25.96
C ASP A 77 6.29 -9.66 -24.51
N GLN A 78 7.35 -9.10 -23.92
CA GLN A 78 7.23 -8.47 -22.61
C GLN A 78 6.56 -7.09 -22.76
N PRO A 79 5.45 -6.83 -22.03
CA PRO A 79 4.71 -5.60 -22.22
C PRO A 79 5.51 -4.39 -21.70
N ALA A 80 5.32 -3.22 -22.32
CA ALA A 80 6.08 -2.01 -22.03
C ALA A 80 6.01 -1.56 -20.56
N TRP A 81 4.94 -1.94 -19.84
CA TRP A 81 4.75 -1.62 -18.44
C TRP A 81 5.57 -2.48 -17.46
N ALA A 82 6.08 -3.64 -17.89
CA ALA A 82 6.71 -4.60 -16.98
C ALA A 82 8.05 -4.11 -16.43
N THR A 83 8.92 -3.55 -17.29
CA THR A 83 10.24 -3.07 -16.86
C THR A 83 10.13 -1.92 -15.85
N PRO A 84 9.36 -0.84 -16.11
CA PRO A 84 9.15 0.22 -15.12
C PRO A 84 8.54 -0.27 -13.80
N LEU A 85 7.67 -1.29 -13.86
CA LEU A 85 7.11 -1.90 -12.64
C LEU A 85 8.17 -2.62 -11.82
N ILE A 86 9.02 -3.43 -12.46
CA ILE A 86 10.09 -4.18 -11.78
C ILE A 86 11.06 -3.23 -11.10
N GLU A 87 11.50 -2.19 -11.83
CA GLU A 87 12.40 -1.16 -11.30
C GLU A 87 11.76 -0.45 -10.11
N ASP A 88 10.50 0.00 -10.26
CA ASP A 88 9.80 0.69 -9.19
C ASP A 88 9.55 -0.18 -7.96
N ALA A 89 9.11 -1.43 -8.14
CA ALA A 89 8.88 -2.35 -7.04
C ALA A 89 10.19 -2.60 -6.26
N SER A 90 11.33 -2.68 -6.96
CA SER A 90 12.66 -2.81 -6.34
C SER A 90 13.01 -1.58 -5.52
N ASP A 91 12.81 -0.37 -6.06
CA ASP A 91 13.06 0.88 -5.33
C ASP A 91 12.16 0.99 -4.09
N LEU A 92 10.88 0.65 -4.22
CA LEU A 92 9.94 0.64 -3.09
C LEU A 92 10.33 -0.37 -2.01
N ALA A 93 10.87 -1.52 -2.39
CA ALA A 93 11.38 -2.50 -1.44
C ALA A 93 12.59 -1.99 -0.65
N GLU A 94 13.52 -1.30 -1.32
CA GLU A 94 14.66 -0.64 -0.67
C GLU A 94 14.21 0.49 0.27
N TYR A 95 13.27 1.35 -0.15
CA TYR A 95 12.71 2.38 0.73
C TYR A 95 11.99 1.76 1.93
N PHE A 96 11.19 0.72 1.69
CA PHE A 96 10.43 0.03 2.73
C PHE A 96 11.36 -0.57 3.77
N SER A 97 12.35 -1.37 3.35
CA SER A 97 13.35 -1.97 4.23
C SER A 97 14.16 -0.92 4.99
N ALA A 98 14.56 0.18 4.34
CA ALA A 98 15.28 1.27 5.01
C ALA A 98 14.43 2.00 6.07
N ILE A 99 13.10 2.04 5.89
CA ILE A 99 12.17 2.69 6.83
C ILE A 99 11.83 1.77 8.00
N THR A 100 11.53 0.50 7.75
CA THR A 100 11.08 -0.47 8.76
C THR A 100 12.24 -1.18 9.46
N GLY A 101 13.41 -1.27 8.81
CA GLY A 101 14.54 -2.07 9.25
C GLY A 101 14.39 -3.57 8.97
N CYS A 102 13.38 -3.99 8.19
CA CYS A 102 13.18 -5.42 7.88
C CYS A 102 14.18 -5.91 6.82
N GLU A 103 14.78 -7.08 7.04
CA GLU A 103 15.69 -7.71 6.06
C GLU A 103 14.94 -8.53 5.00
N GLU A 104 13.76 -9.02 5.36
CA GLU A 104 12.85 -9.77 4.49
C GLU A 104 11.48 -9.10 4.43
N ILE A 105 10.84 -9.22 3.25
CA ILE A 105 9.58 -8.59 2.88
C ILE A 105 8.62 -9.67 2.39
N GLN A 106 7.38 -9.66 2.88
CA GLN A 106 6.27 -10.32 2.20
C GLN A 106 5.83 -9.44 1.03
N LEU A 107 6.11 -9.90 -0.19
CA LEU A 107 5.68 -9.28 -1.43
C LEU A 107 4.34 -9.86 -1.85
N ARG A 108 3.41 -8.98 -2.25
CA ARG A 108 2.24 -9.34 -3.05
C ARG A 108 2.13 -8.43 -4.27
N LEU A 109 2.12 -9.03 -5.45
CA LEU A 109 1.77 -8.36 -6.71
C LEU A 109 0.56 -9.06 -7.32
N ALA A 110 -0.53 -8.33 -7.50
CA ALA A 110 -1.82 -8.92 -7.89
C ALA A 110 -2.59 -8.06 -8.89
N VAL A 111 -3.34 -8.74 -9.76
CA VAL A 111 -4.45 -8.14 -10.49
C VAL A 111 -5.73 -8.38 -9.69
N VAL A 112 -6.29 -7.33 -9.09
CA VAL A 112 -7.46 -7.44 -8.22
C VAL A 112 -8.71 -7.02 -8.99
N GLU A 113 -9.68 -7.92 -9.07
CA GLU A 113 -10.98 -7.74 -9.75
C GLU A 113 -12.16 -7.73 -8.77
N THR A 114 -11.90 -8.08 -7.51
CA THR A 114 -12.90 -8.21 -6.44
C THR A 114 -12.57 -7.32 -5.25
N ASP A 115 -13.53 -7.12 -4.35
CA ASP A 115 -13.41 -6.28 -3.16
C ASP A 115 -13.22 -7.13 -1.89
N SER A 116 -12.25 -8.06 -1.88
CA SER A 116 -11.99 -8.98 -0.75
C SER A 116 -11.86 -8.26 0.60
N CYS A 117 -11.46 -6.98 0.60
CA CYS A 117 -11.41 -6.09 1.76
C CYS A 117 -12.43 -4.92 1.66
N ARG A 118 -13.72 -5.22 1.49
CA ARG A 118 -14.79 -4.22 1.32
C ARG A 118 -15.03 -3.27 2.49
N LYS A 119 -14.69 -3.69 3.72
CA LYS A 119 -14.92 -2.91 4.95
C LYS A 119 -13.68 -2.13 5.31
N PHE A 120 -13.87 -0.94 5.89
CA PHE A 120 -12.77 -0.17 6.46
C PHE A 120 -12.14 -0.93 7.62
N HIS A 121 -10.82 -1.08 7.60
CA HIS A 121 -10.05 -1.80 8.61
C HIS A 121 -8.62 -1.25 8.70
N GLY A 122 -7.97 -1.51 9.83
CA GLY A 122 -6.52 -1.48 9.93
C GLY A 122 -5.98 -2.91 9.86
N ASP A 123 -4.83 -3.09 9.24
CA ASP A 123 -4.19 -4.40 9.08
C ASP A 123 -3.44 -4.85 10.33
N TRP A 124 -3.28 -6.17 10.49
CA TRP A 124 -2.53 -6.80 11.57
C TRP A 124 -1.03 -6.96 11.22
N VAL A 125 -0.45 -5.85 10.83
CA VAL A 125 0.98 -5.67 10.55
C VAL A 125 1.52 -4.47 11.33
N SER A 126 2.84 -4.29 11.39
CA SER A 126 3.46 -3.11 11.96
C SER A 126 3.40 -1.95 10.97
N THR A 127 3.72 -2.20 9.71
CA THR A 127 3.64 -1.22 8.61
C THR A 127 3.34 -1.93 7.29
N ARG A 128 2.50 -1.35 6.43
CA ARG A 128 2.20 -1.84 5.08
C ARG A 128 2.47 -0.79 4.04
N LEU A 129 3.20 -1.11 2.97
CA LEU A 129 3.26 -0.27 1.78
C LEU A 129 2.23 -0.75 0.76
N ILE A 130 1.46 0.16 0.18
CA ILE A 130 0.53 -0.11 -0.92
C ILE A 130 0.74 0.90 -2.05
N THR A 131 0.82 0.42 -3.29
CA THR A 131 0.67 1.24 -4.49
C THR A 131 -0.23 0.54 -5.51
N THR A 132 -1.10 1.31 -6.15
CA THR A 132 -1.86 0.84 -7.32
C THR A 132 -1.24 1.43 -8.57
N TYR A 133 -0.59 0.58 -9.38
CA TYR A 133 0.05 0.98 -10.63
C TYR A 133 -0.95 1.30 -11.75
N SER A 134 -2.09 0.61 -11.78
CA SER A 134 -3.17 0.83 -12.75
C SER A 134 -4.51 0.53 -12.12
N GLY A 135 -5.56 1.28 -12.51
CA GLY A 135 -6.89 1.21 -11.90
C GLY A 135 -7.03 2.08 -10.63
N PRO A 136 -8.21 2.08 -9.99
CA PRO A 136 -8.47 2.99 -8.86
C PRO A 136 -7.54 2.70 -7.67
N GLY A 137 -7.16 3.66 -6.83
CA GLY A 137 -6.30 3.37 -5.66
C GLY A 137 -7.06 2.90 -4.42
N THR A 138 -6.33 2.62 -3.34
CA THR A 138 -6.87 2.25 -2.02
C THR A 138 -7.69 3.41 -1.44
N GLU A 139 -8.83 3.12 -0.82
CA GLU A 139 -9.63 4.12 -0.10
C GLU A 139 -9.27 4.15 1.38
N TRP A 140 -9.24 5.33 1.98
CA TRP A 140 -8.89 5.52 3.39
C TRP A 140 -9.71 6.64 4.02
N ILE A 141 -9.80 6.61 5.35
CA ILE A 141 -10.51 7.61 6.16
C ILE A 141 -9.55 8.18 7.21
N ASP A 142 -9.74 9.46 7.54
CA ASP A 142 -8.94 10.09 8.58
C ASP A 142 -9.35 9.61 9.98
N GLN A 143 -8.62 10.02 11.01
CA GLN A 143 -8.87 9.51 12.34
C GLN A 143 -10.24 9.94 12.94
N PRO A 144 -10.71 11.18 12.74
CA PRO A 144 -12.10 11.53 13.08
C PRO A 144 -13.14 10.59 12.46
N ASP A 145 -13.03 10.27 11.17
CA ASP A 145 -13.94 9.34 10.52
C ASP A 145 -13.72 7.88 10.92
N ALA A 146 -12.50 7.48 11.26
CA ALA A 146 -12.20 6.17 11.84
C ALA A 146 -12.88 5.96 13.20
N ALA A 147 -12.88 6.96 14.07
CA ALA A 147 -13.57 6.91 15.35
C ALA A 147 -15.09 6.78 15.15
N ARG A 148 -15.65 7.57 14.24
CA ARG A 148 -17.07 7.48 13.85
C ARG A 148 -17.43 6.08 13.33
N TYR A 149 -16.61 5.54 12.43
CA TYR A 149 -16.81 4.21 11.88
C TYR A 149 -16.79 3.11 12.95
N ALA A 150 -15.91 3.24 13.95
CA ALA A 150 -15.86 2.32 15.09
C ALA A 150 -17.13 2.38 15.96
N ASP A 151 -17.77 3.54 16.06
CA ASP A 151 -19.04 3.74 16.77
C ASP A 151 -20.27 3.27 15.97
N GLY A 152 -20.06 2.78 14.74
CA GLY A 152 -21.12 2.28 13.85
C GLY A 152 -21.75 3.34 12.94
N ASP A 153 -21.21 4.55 12.93
CA ASP A 153 -21.60 5.61 11.99
C ASP A 153 -20.90 5.43 10.63
N GLU A 154 -21.50 5.97 9.56
CA GLU A 154 -20.81 6.09 8.28
C GLU A 154 -19.74 7.21 8.32
N PRO A 155 -18.60 7.02 7.62
CA PRO A 155 -17.60 8.07 7.41
C PRO A 155 -18.21 9.25 6.67
N ARG A 156 -17.82 10.47 7.04
CA ARG A 156 -18.23 11.70 6.36
C ARG A 156 -17.43 11.93 5.08
N ALA A 157 -16.14 11.62 5.11
CA ALA A 157 -15.23 11.75 3.99
C ALA A 157 -14.51 10.43 3.74
N ILE A 158 -14.52 9.99 2.48
CA ILE A 158 -13.72 8.86 2.01
C ILE A 158 -12.68 9.43 1.05
N ASN A 159 -11.41 9.26 1.39
CA ASN A 159 -10.28 9.64 0.57
C ASN A 159 -9.81 8.45 -0.26
N ARG A 160 -9.04 8.71 -1.31
CA ARG A 160 -8.47 7.68 -2.17
C ARG A 160 -7.02 8.04 -2.52
N LEU A 161 -6.16 7.03 -2.58
CA LEU A 161 -4.86 7.16 -3.25
C LEU A 161 -5.09 7.28 -4.76
N GLU A 162 -4.42 8.22 -5.43
CA GLU A 162 -4.47 8.27 -6.88
C GLU A 162 -3.63 7.11 -7.48
N THR A 163 -3.87 6.78 -8.74
CA THR A 163 -3.06 5.76 -9.43
C THR A 163 -1.58 6.19 -9.45
N GLY A 164 -0.70 5.36 -8.92
CA GLY A 164 0.73 5.62 -8.77
C GLY A 164 1.16 6.16 -7.40
N ASP A 165 0.22 6.71 -6.61
CA ASP A 165 0.52 7.14 -5.25
C ASP A 165 0.98 5.94 -4.41
N VAL A 166 1.98 6.19 -3.57
CA VAL A 166 2.50 5.19 -2.62
C VAL A 166 2.02 5.56 -1.22
N GLY A 167 1.21 4.70 -0.62
CA GLY A 167 0.81 4.83 0.77
C GLY A 167 1.63 3.91 1.67
N LEU A 168 2.19 4.45 2.75
CA LEU A 168 2.79 3.69 3.84
C LEU A 168 1.90 3.80 5.08
N PHE A 169 1.27 2.69 5.44
CA PHE A 169 0.21 2.57 6.43
C PHE A 169 0.78 1.99 7.72
N LYS A 170 0.56 2.64 8.85
CA LYS A 170 0.89 2.08 10.16
C LYS A 170 -0.23 1.12 10.57
N GLY A 171 0.13 -0.11 10.90
CA GLY A 171 -0.84 -1.16 11.24
C GLY A 171 -1.03 -1.36 12.75
N ARG A 172 -1.89 -2.31 13.10
CA ARG A 172 -2.33 -2.60 14.47
C ARG A 172 -1.21 -3.09 15.39
N LEU A 173 -0.14 -3.68 14.84
CA LEU A 173 0.97 -4.15 15.67
C LEU A 173 1.86 -2.99 16.17
N ALA A 174 1.77 -1.81 15.54
CA ALA A 174 2.60 -0.65 15.86
C ALA A 174 1.86 0.46 16.63
N THR A 175 0.53 0.46 16.66
CA THR A 175 -0.28 1.52 17.26
C THR A 175 -1.72 1.08 17.54
N ASP A 176 -2.36 1.69 18.54
CA ASP A 176 -3.79 1.58 18.80
C ASP A 176 -4.65 2.40 17.82
N HIS A 177 -4.00 3.21 16.97
CA HIS A 177 -4.64 4.08 15.98
C HIS A 177 -4.09 3.82 14.56
N PRO A 178 -4.32 2.61 14.00
CA PRO A 178 -3.80 2.24 12.70
C PRO A 178 -4.43 3.09 11.59
N ALA A 179 -3.79 3.14 10.42
CA ALA A 179 -4.43 3.70 9.24
C ALA A 179 -5.61 2.84 8.81
N ILE A 180 -6.80 3.45 8.75
CA ILE A 180 -8.03 2.76 8.39
C ILE A 180 -8.29 2.92 6.89
N HIS A 181 -8.37 1.79 6.20
CA HIS A 181 -8.46 1.75 4.75
C HIS A 181 -9.26 0.53 4.25
N ARG A 182 -9.54 0.50 2.95
CA ARG A 182 -10.23 -0.60 2.28
C ARG A 182 -9.85 -0.68 0.80
N SER A 183 -10.10 -1.83 0.20
CA SER A 183 -10.19 -1.91 -1.26
C SER A 183 -11.42 -1.10 -1.71
N PRO A 184 -11.31 -0.24 -2.73
CA PRO A 184 -12.46 0.47 -3.25
C PRO A 184 -13.44 -0.52 -3.92
N PRO A 185 -14.72 -0.15 -4.00
CA PRO A 185 -15.78 -1.03 -4.48
C PRO A 185 -15.74 -1.17 -6.01
N ILE A 186 -14.91 -2.10 -6.50
CA ILE A 186 -14.78 -2.39 -7.95
C ILE A 186 -15.46 -3.70 -8.36
N ALA A 187 -15.89 -4.54 -7.41
CA ALA A 187 -16.53 -5.82 -7.71
C ALA A 187 -17.81 -5.61 -8.56
N GLY A 188 -17.97 -6.42 -9.60
CA GLY A 188 -19.11 -6.35 -10.52
C GLY A 188 -19.08 -5.17 -11.51
N THR A 189 -18.08 -4.30 -11.46
CA THR A 189 -17.94 -3.16 -12.39
C THR A 189 -17.18 -3.52 -13.68
N GLY A 190 -16.45 -4.64 -13.68
CA GLY A 190 -15.51 -5.00 -14.75
C GLY A 190 -14.16 -4.28 -14.67
N ALA A 191 -13.96 -3.37 -13.71
CA ALA A 191 -12.67 -2.76 -13.45
C ALA A 191 -11.70 -3.77 -12.79
N LYS A 192 -10.41 -3.66 -13.12
CA LYS A 192 -9.32 -4.33 -12.40
C LYS A 192 -8.33 -3.29 -11.89
N ARG A 193 -7.45 -3.71 -10.98
CA ARG A 193 -6.31 -2.90 -10.54
C ARG A 193 -5.04 -3.73 -10.48
N LEU A 194 -3.91 -3.15 -10.86
CA LEU A 194 -2.58 -3.71 -10.66
C LEU A 194 -2.01 -3.18 -9.35
N LEU A 195 -1.93 -4.04 -8.35
CA LEU A 195 -1.63 -3.69 -6.96
C LEU A 195 -0.32 -4.31 -6.50
N LEU A 196 0.53 -3.51 -5.86
CA LEU A 196 1.68 -3.98 -5.09
C LEU A 196 1.43 -3.72 -3.59
N VAL A 197 1.71 -4.74 -2.78
CA VAL A 197 1.71 -4.65 -1.32
C VAL A 197 3.02 -5.21 -0.78
N LEU A 198 3.65 -4.50 0.15
CA LEU A 198 4.84 -4.93 0.88
C LEU A 198 4.57 -4.86 2.39
N ASP A 199 4.86 -5.96 3.09
CA ASP A 199 4.81 -6.06 4.55
C ASP A 199 6.13 -6.64 5.08
N PRO A 200 6.49 -6.43 6.36
CA PRO A 200 7.63 -7.12 6.95
C PRO A 200 7.39 -8.63 6.98
N ALA A 201 8.44 -9.42 6.72
CA ALA A 201 8.34 -10.88 6.85
C ALA A 201 7.94 -11.33 8.26
N GLY A 202 7.21 -12.44 8.34
CA GLY A 202 6.71 -13.00 9.61
C GLY A 202 5.41 -12.38 10.13
N GLU A 203 4.92 -11.30 9.51
CA GLU A 203 3.62 -10.71 9.81
C GLU A 203 2.54 -11.24 8.85
N ALA A 204 1.29 -11.33 9.30
CA ALA A 204 0.20 -11.91 8.49
C ALA A 204 -0.24 -10.94 7.38
N GLN A 205 -0.37 -11.47 6.15
CA GLN A 205 -0.73 -10.69 4.97
C GLN A 205 -2.20 -10.76 4.56
#